data_AF-U5D2M5-F1
#
_entry.id   AF-U5D2M5-F1
#
_cell.length_a   1.000
_cell.length_b   1.000
_cell.length_c   1.000
_cell.angle_alpha   90.00
_cell.angle_beta   90.00
_cell.angle_gamma   90.00
#
_symmetry.space_group_name_H-M   'P 1'
#
loop_
_entity.id
_entity.type
_entity.pdbx_description
1 polymer ?
#
loop_
_entity_poly.entity_id
_entity_poly.type
_entity_poly.pdbx_seq_one_letter_code
_entity_poly.pdbx_strand_id
1 'polypeptide(L)'
;MAVNLTVNSIPQICDGHDEGFKPVVQIVDLRSVGSDKTTADRFRMVVSDGVHGQQAMLATQMNDFVKNGTLQKGSIIQLNEFICNTIQNRKLYVSHV
;
A
#
# COMPACT_ATOMS: atom_id res chain seq x y z
N MET A 1 22.21 6.52 -1.22
CA MET A 1 21.20 7.45 -0.66
C MET A 1 20.31 6.63 0.26
N ALA A 2 20.27 6.95 1.56
CA ALA A 2 19.39 6.26 2.49
C ALA A 2 18.00 6.89 2.38
N VAL A 3 17.02 6.12 1.94
CA VAL A 3 15.62 6.52 2.00
C VAL A 3 15.15 6.30 3.42
N ASN A 4 14.56 7.33 4.03
CA ASN A 4 13.99 7.23 5.38
C ASN A 4 12.56 6.70 5.29
N LEU A 5 12.39 5.43 5.61
CA LEU A 5 11.06 4.85 5.82
C LEU A 5 10.53 5.26 7.20
N THR A 6 9.22 5.46 7.32
CA THR A 6 8.59 5.80 8.60
C THR A 6 8.48 4.56 9.46
N VAL A 7 9.52 4.28 10.24
CA VAL A 7 9.63 3.12 11.13
C VAL A 7 8.40 3.01 12.04
N ASN A 8 7.89 1.79 12.20
CA ASN A 8 6.69 1.48 12.99
C ASN A 8 5.39 2.10 12.49
N SER A 9 5.34 2.60 11.24
CA SER A 9 4.10 3.16 10.69
C SER A 9 3.00 2.12 10.49
N ILE A 10 3.31 0.92 10.01
CA ILE A 10 2.32 -0.15 9.77
C ILE A 10 1.47 -0.48 11.00
N PRO A 11 2.05 -0.76 12.20
CA PRO A 11 1.23 -0.99 13.38
C PRO A 11 0.44 0.26 13.80
N GLN A 12 0.99 1.47 13.67
CA GLN A 12 0.28 2.71 13.99
C GLN A 12 -0.94 2.95 13.09
N ILE A 13 -0.81 2.69 11.78
CA ILE A 13 -1.93 2.75 10.82
C ILE A 13 -3.02 1.74 11.19
N CYS A 14 -2.62 0.55 11.66
CA CYS A 14 -3.55 -0.49 12.07
C CYS A 14 -4.24 -0.19 13.42
N ASP A 15 -3.59 0.57 14.30
CA ASP A 15 -4.10 0.96 15.62
C ASP A 15 -5.13 2.11 15.53
N GLY A 16 -5.30 2.71 14.36
CA GLY A 16 -6.32 3.73 14.10
C GLY A 16 -5.82 5.16 14.31
N HIS A 17 -4.55 5.44 14.00
CA HIS A 17 -3.96 6.78 14.14
C HIS A 17 -4.60 7.83 13.20
N ASP A 18 -4.49 9.09 13.63
CA ASP A 18 -5.16 10.29 13.12
C ASP A 18 -5.19 10.54 11.60
N GLU A 19 -6.27 11.20 11.19
CA GLU A 19 -6.49 11.83 9.88
C GLU A 19 -5.36 12.84 9.57
N GLY A 20 -4.28 12.38 8.96
CA GLY A 20 -3.10 13.20 8.66
C GLY A 20 -1.76 12.47 8.77
N PHE A 21 -1.74 11.24 9.27
CA PHE A 21 -0.53 10.42 9.28
C PHE A 21 -0.14 10.05 7.85
N LYS A 22 1.05 10.49 7.39
CA LYS A 22 1.54 10.29 6.02
C LYS A 22 2.84 9.48 5.99
N PRO A 23 2.79 8.17 6.28
CA PRO A 23 3.98 7.36 6.40
C PRO A 23 4.61 7.05 5.05
N VAL A 24 5.94 7.11 5.01
CA VAL A 24 6.74 6.69 3.86
C VAL A 24 7.07 5.21 4.02
N VAL A 25 6.61 4.39 3.07
CA VAL A 25 6.76 2.94 3.06
C VAL A 25 7.31 2.46 1.72
N GLN A 26 7.91 1.28 1.72
CA GLN A 26 8.41 0.62 0.52
C GLN A 26 7.47 -0.48 0.04
N ILE A 27 7.27 -0.58 -1.26
CA ILE A 27 6.58 -1.71 -1.89
C ILE A 27 7.56 -2.88 -2.01
N VAL A 28 7.34 -3.94 -1.25
CA VAL A 28 8.18 -5.15 -1.29
C VAL A 28 7.66 -6.19 -2.27
N ASP A 29 6.36 -6.17 -2.56
CA ASP A 29 5.74 -7.04 -3.56
C ASP A 29 4.52 -6.35 -4.19
N LEU A 30 4.25 -6.62 -5.47
CA LEU A 30 3.12 -6.08 -6.21
C LEU A 30 2.64 -7.12 -7.21
N ARG A 31 1.36 -7.50 -7.10
CA ARG A 31 0.73 -8.52 -7.95
C ARG A 31 -0.68 -8.14 -8.34
N SER A 32 -1.08 -8.45 -9.57
CA SER A 32 -2.49 -8.39 -9.96
C SER A 32 -3.27 -9.52 -9.27
N VAL A 33 -4.45 -9.18 -8.80
CA VAL A 33 -5.41 -10.08 -8.14
C VAL A 33 -6.72 -9.93 -8.91
N GLY A 34 -6.73 -10.49 -10.12
CA GLY A 34 -7.90 -10.56 -10.98
C GLY A 34 -7.85 -11.87 -11.75
N SER A 35 -8.82 -12.73 -11.49
CA SER A 35 -9.19 -13.80 -12.43
C SER A 35 -10.25 -13.23 -13.35
N ASP A 36 -10.06 -13.40 -14.65
CA ASP A 36 -11.02 -13.13 -15.72
C ASP A 36 -11.18 -11.66 -16.15
N LYS A 37 -11.07 -11.48 -17.48
CA LYS A 37 -10.95 -10.23 -18.27
C LYS A 37 -12.06 -9.17 -18.10
N THR A 38 -12.98 -9.34 -17.15
CA THR A 38 -14.22 -8.56 -17.04
C THR A 38 -14.38 -7.83 -15.71
N THR A 39 -13.57 -8.13 -14.69
CA THR A 39 -13.66 -7.48 -13.38
C THR A 39 -12.47 -6.55 -13.17
N ALA A 40 -12.73 -5.30 -12.79
CA ALA A 40 -11.74 -4.24 -12.61
C ALA A 40 -10.40 -4.75 -12.04
N ASP A 41 -9.29 -4.44 -12.73
CA ASP A 41 -7.93 -4.82 -12.32
C ASP A 41 -7.71 -4.45 -10.84
N ARG A 42 -7.66 -5.43 -9.95
CA ARG A 42 -7.31 -5.18 -8.55
C ARG A 42 -5.87 -5.56 -8.36
N PHE A 43 -5.04 -4.65 -7.87
CA PHE A 43 -3.66 -4.97 -7.50
C PHE A 43 -3.56 -5.15 -5.99
N ARG A 44 -2.92 -6.24 -5.57
CA ARG A 44 -2.48 -6.42 -4.19
C ARG A 44 -1.00 -6.13 -4.15
N MET A 45 -0.60 -5.36 -3.16
CA MET A 45 0.78 -5.09 -2.85
C MET A 45 1.09 -5.50 -1.42
N VAL A 46 2.37 -5.65 -1.13
CA VAL A 46 2.89 -5.74 0.22
C VAL A 46 3.74 -4.49 0.45
N VAL A 47 3.38 -3.71 1.46
CA VAL A 47 4.10 -2.51 1.87
C VAL A 47 4.89 -2.79 3.14
N SER A 48 6.04 -2.16 3.30
CA SER A 48 6.88 -2.30 4.49
C SER A 48 7.46 -0.97 4.93
N ASP A 49 7.49 -0.74 6.24
CA ASP A 49 8.15 0.42 6.86
C ASP A 49 9.65 0.19 7.15
N GLY A 50 10.21 -0.93 6.71
CA GLY A 50 11.58 -1.34 7.02
C GLY A 50 11.70 -2.24 8.26
N VAL A 51 10.66 -2.29 9.11
CA VAL A 51 10.57 -3.22 10.24
C VAL A 51 9.38 -4.16 10.10
N HIS A 52 8.19 -3.64 9.79
CA HIS A 52 7.00 -4.45 9.60
C HIS A 52 6.57 -4.47 8.14
N GLY A 53 5.81 -5.49 7.76
CA GLY A 53 5.28 -5.65 6.40
C GLY A 53 3.80 -5.97 6.47
N GLN A 54 3.01 -5.37 5.57
CA GLN A 54 1.56 -5.53 5.54
C GLN A 54 1.02 -5.69 4.13
N GLN A 55 0.01 -6.53 3.98
CA GLN A 55 -0.74 -6.62 2.73
C GLN A 55 -1.64 -5.41 2.55
N ALA A 56 -1.55 -4.81 1.37
CA ALA A 56 -2.36 -3.69 0.94
C ALA A 56 -3.07 -3.97 -0.39
N MET A 57 -4.24 -3.39 -0.57
CA MET A 57 -4.97 -3.34 -1.83
C MET A 57 -4.87 -1.94 -2.42
N LEU A 58 -4.45 -1.85 -3.66
CA LEU A 58 -4.40 -0.61 -4.40
C LEU A 58 -5.80 -0.25 -4.88
N ALA A 59 -6.19 1.02 -4.74
CA ALA A 59 -7.41 1.53 -5.35
C ALA A 59 -7.34 1.45 -6.87
N THR A 60 -8.46 1.11 -7.52
CA THR A 60 -8.53 0.93 -8.98
C THR A 60 -8.18 2.20 -9.76
N GLN A 61 -8.35 3.36 -9.14
CA GLN A 61 -7.98 4.66 -9.71
C GLN A 61 -6.45 4.82 -9.86
N MET A 62 -5.66 4.05 -9.11
CA MET A 62 -4.19 4.11 -9.16
C MET A 62 -3.58 3.00 -10.04
N ASN A 63 -4.41 2.21 -10.71
CA ASN A 63 -3.96 1.11 -11.56
C ASN A 63 -3.05 1.59 -12.70
N ASP A 64 -3.31 2.79 -13.23
CA ASP A 64 -2.50 3.39 -14.28
C ASP A 64 -1.04 3.61 -13.86
N PHE A 65 -0.78 3.90 -12.58
CA PHE A 65 0.59 4.02 -12.06
C PHE A 65 1.34 2.69 -12.07
N VAL A 66 0.64 1.58 -11.82
CA VAL A 66 1.21 0.23 -11.94
C VAL A 66 1.46 -0.11 -13.41
N LYS A 67 0.46 0.16 -14.27
CA LYS A 67 0.54 -0.15 -15.71
C LYS A 67 1.62 0.66 -16.42
N ASN A 68 1.84 1.90 -16.03
CA ASN A 68 2.89 2.78 -16.55
C ASN A 68 4.27 2.55 -15.88
N GLY A 69 4.36 1.64 -14.91
CA GLY A 69 5.62 1.30 -14.22
C GLY A 69 6.11 2.32 -13.19
N THR A 70 5.35 3.40 -12.95
CA THR A 70 5.65 4.38 -11.89
C THR A 70 5.61 3.71 -10.50
N LEU A 71 4.64 2.82 -10.29
CA LEU A 71 4.47 2.06 -9.05
C LEU A 71 4.83 0.61 -9.29
N GLN A 72 5.97 0.18 -8.75
CA GLN A 72 6.52 -1.16 -8.95
C GLN A 72 7.17 -1.69 -7.67
N LYS A 73 7.57 -2.97 -7.69
CA LYS A 73 8.34 -3.55 -6.61
C LYS A 73 9.63 -2.76 -6.39
N GLY A 74 9.91 -2.41 -5.15
CA GLY A 74 11.03 -1.58 -4.74
C GLY A 74 10.72 -0.09 -4.68
N SER A 75 9.59 0.37 -5.23
CA SER A 75 9.18 1.77 -5.13
C SER A 75 8.96 2.17 -3.68
N ILE A 76 9.31 3.42 -3.36
CA ILE A 76 9.02 4.05 -2.08
C ILE A 76 7.88 5.04 -2.31
N ILE A 77 6.84 4.93 -1.50
CA ILE A 77 5.60 5.70 -1.61
C ILE A 77 5.26 6.34 -0.28
N GLN A 78 4.58 7.49 -0.32
CA GLN A 78 4.04 8.14 0.87
C GLN A 78 2.54 7.90 0.92
N LEU A 79 2.05 7.18 1.93
CA LEU A 79 0.63 6.90 2.05
C LEU A 79 -0.10 8.19 2.47
N ASN A 80 -0.77 8.85 1.54
CA ASN A 80 -1.50 10.09 1.82
C ASN A 80 -2.92 9.82 2.30
N GLU A 81 -3.58 8.84 1.70
CA GLU A 81 -4.93 8.40 2.07
C GLU A 81 -4.97 6.87 2.07
N PHE A 82 -5.35 6.31 3.22
CA PHE A 82 -5.45 4.87 3.41
C PHE A 82 -6.51 4.51 4.45
N ILE A 83 -7.02 3.30 4.35
CA ILE A 83 -7.95 2.73 5.30
C ILE A 83 -7.41 1.38 5.77
N CYS A 84 -7.33 1.18 7.08
CA CYS A 84 -6.91 -0.08 7.65
C CYS A 84 -8.13 -0.87 8.13
N ASN A 85 -8.40 -2.03 7.51
CA ASN A 85 -9.50 -2.90 7.94
C ASN A 85 -8.97 -4.06 8.80
N THR A 86 -9.23 -4.00 10.10
CA THR A 86 -8.77 -4.94 11.13
C THR A 86 -9.57 -6.24 11.20
N ILE A 87 -10.72 -6.33 10.52
CA ILE A 87 -11.78 -7.29 10.86
C ILE A 87 -11.49 -8.75 10.45
N GLN A 88 -10.58 -9.03 9.50
CA GLN A 88 -10.34 -10.43 9.09
C GLN A 88 -8.90 -10.79 8.67
N ASN A 89 -8.03 -9.82 8.39
CA ASN A 89 -6.61 -10.11 8.10
C ASN A 89 -5.73 -8.85 8.12
N ARG A 90 -6.19 -7.77 8.78
CA ARG A 90 -5.59 -6.43 8.76
C ARG A 90 -5.20 -5.99 7.34
N LYS A 91 -6.16 -5.68 6.46
CA LYS A 91 -5.84 -5.24 5.10
C LYS A 91 -5.76 -3.73 5.04
N LEU A 92 -4.66 -3.22 4.49
CA LEU A 92 -4.54 -1.80 4.15
C LEU A 92 -5.19 -1.55 2.79
N TYR A 93 -5.92 -0.46 2.64
CA TYR A 93 -6.43 0.02 1.37
C TYR A 93 -5.76 1.36 1.09
N VAL A 94 -5.10 1.49 -0.06
CA VAL A 94 -4.37 2.71 -0.41
C VAL A 94 -5.09 3.36 -1.58
N SER A 95 -5.61 4.56 -1.34
CA SER A 95 -6.29 5.38 -2.35
C SER A 95 -5.41 6.49 -2.90
N HIS A 96 -4.41 6.93 -2.15
CA HIS A 96 -3.47 7.96 -2.58
C HIS A 96 -2.05 7.68 -2.08
N VAL A 97 -1.07 7.80 -2.97
CA VAL A 97 0.38 7.66 -2.73
C VAL A 97 1.14 8.96 -3.02
#